data_AF-A0A6M1MDD6-F1
#
_entry.id   AF-A0A6M1MDD6-F1
#
_cell.length_a   1.000
_cell.length_b   1.000
_cell.length_c   1.000
_cell.angle_alpha   90.00
_cell.angle_beta   90.00
_cell.angle_gamma   90.00
#
_symmetry.space_group_name_H-M   'P 1'
#
loop_
_entity.id
_entity.type
_entity.pdbx_description
1 polymer ?
#
loop_
_entity_poly.entity_id
_entity_poly.type
_entity_poly.pdbx_seq_one_letter_code
_entity_poly.pdbx_strand_id
1 'polypeptide(L)' 'MRRQGRRDPREPYRPEFNLIEQAFARLKTLLHTAAARKVEDLHAAIRPAFAAFTLQECRNDLKAAGYQDDRRVSA' A
#
# COMPACT_ATOMS: atom_id res chain seq x y z
N MET A 1 -5.27 28.93 35.08
CA MET A 1 -5.16 27.46 34.94
C MET A 1 -5.85 27.01 33.65
N ARG A 2 -5.10 26.72 32.59
CA ARG A 2 -5.67 26.15 31.35
C ARG A 2 -5.60 24.63 31.42
N ARG A 3 -6.75 23.98 31.30
CA ARG A 3 -6.85 22.54 31.10
C ARG A 3 -6.29 22.22 29.72
N GLN A 4 -5.15 21.56 29.65
CA GLN A 4 -4.70 20.90 28.43
C GLN A 4 -4.68 19.39 28.67
N GLY A 5 -5.87 18.82 28.77
CA GLY A 5 -6.09 17.48 28.25
C GLY A 5 -6.39 17.64 26.77
N ARG A 6 -5.53 17.14 25.89
CA ARG A 6 -5.89 16.79 24.51
C ARG A 6 -4.86 15.78 24.02
N ARG A 7 -5.37 14.60 23.71
CA ARG A 7 -4.67 13.47 23.08
C ARG A 7 -3.75 14.00 21.98
N ASP A 8 -2.57 13.39 21.85
CA ASP A 8 -1.79 13.48 20.62
C ASP A 8 -2.75 13.20 19.45
N PRO A 9 -3.07 14.21 18.62
CA PRO A 9 -3.97 14.00 17.52
C PRO A 9 -3.12 13.28 16.49
N ARG A 10 -3.15 11.94 16.51
CA ARG A 10 -2.70 11.11 15.38
C ARG A 10 -3.08 11.89 14.13
N GLU A 11 -2.06 12.28 13.38
CA GLU A 11 -2.20 13.16 12.23
C GLU A 11 -3.42 12.67 11.44
N PRO A 12 -4.44 13.52 11.20
CA PRO A 12 -5.72 13.08 10.67
C PRO A 12 -5.45 12.21 9.47
N TYR A 13 -6.01 10.99 9.45
CA TYR A 13 -5.78 10.02 8.39
C TYR A 13 -5.90 10.73 7.05
N ARG A 14 -4.77 10.84 6.35
CA ARG A 14 -4.70 11.47 5.04
C ARG A 14 -4.81 10.35 4.02
N PRO A 15 -5.99 10.12 3.43
CA PRO A 15 -6.20 9.02 2.49
C PRO A 15 -5.28 9.15 1.27
N GLU A 16 -4.96 10.40 0.91
CA GLU A 16 -3.99 10.81 -0.13
C GLU A 16 -2.63 10.11 0.00
N PHE A 17 -2.22 9.72 1.22
CA PHE A 17 -0.92 9.14 1.55
C PHE A 17 -0.99 7.67 1.96
N ASN A 18 -2.13 6.99 1.81
CA ASN A 18 -2.22 5.59 2.24
C ASN A 18 -1.67 4.62 1.17
N LEU A 19 -0.37 4.33 1.28
CA LEU A 19 0.35 3.38 0.43
C LEU A 19 -0.27 1.97 0.40
N ILE A 20 -0.95 1.59 1.49
CA ILE A 20 -1.63 0.30 1.55
C ILE A 20 -2.80 0.28 0.57
N GLU A 21 -3.53 1.38 0.38
CA GLU A 21 -4.68 1.42 -0.54
C GLU A 21 -4.23 1.29 -1.99
N GLN A 22 -3.13 1.93 -2.37
CA GLN A 22 -2.57 1.81 -3.72
C GLN A 22 -2.07 0.38 -4.00
N ALA A 23 -1.35 -0.22 -3.04
CA ALA A 23 -0.90 -1.60 -3.14
C ALA A 23 -2.09 -2.58 -3.23
N PHE A 24 -3.14 -2.38 -2.43
CA PHE A 24 -4.36 -3.19 -2.47
C PHE A 24 -5.17 -2.97 -3.75
N ALA A 25 -5.23 -1.75 -4.29
CA ALA A 25 -5.86 -1.48 -5.57
C ALA A 25 -5.16 -2.23 -6.72
N ARG A 26 -3.82 -2.25 -6.72
CA ARG A 26 -3.03 -3.03 -7.68
C ARG A 26 -3.24 -4.53 -7.51
N LEU A 27 -3.19 -5.03 -6.27
CA LEU A 27 -3.47 -6.44 -5.98
C LEU A 27 -4.86 -6.85 -6.46
N LYS A 28 -5.88 -6.02 -6.19
CA LYS A 28 -7.24 -6.23 -6.66
C LYS A 28 -7.31 -6.32 -8.17
N THR A 29 -6.63 -5.43 -8.89
CA THR A 29 -6.57 -5.47 -10.37
C THR A 29 -5.95 -6.78 -10.86
N LEU A 30 -4.83 -7.23 -10.27
CA LEU A 30 -4.18 -8.48 -10.64
C LEU A 30 -5.08 -9.70 -10.41
N LEU A 31 -5.75 -9.76 -9.26
CA LEU A 31 -6.70 -10.83 -8.94
C LEU A 31 -7.94 -10.80 -9.84
N HIS A 32 -8.40 -9.61 -10.24
CA HIS A 32 -9.53 -9.47 -11.16
C HIS A 32 -9.17 -9.95 -12.57
N THR A 33 -7.95 -9.66 -13.04
CA THR A 33 -7.42 -10.16 -14.32
C THR A 33 -7.31 -11.69 -14.35
N ALA A 34 -7.09 -12.34 -13.20
CA ALA A 34 -7.08 -13.79 -13.11
C ALA A 34 -8.45 -14.43 -13.39
N ALA A 35 -9.54 -13.65 -13.37
CA ALA A 35 -10.91 -14.05 -13.71
C ALA A 35 -11.40 -15.36 -13.02
N ALA A 36 -10.88 -15.64 -11.83
CA ALA A 36 -11.20 -16.85 -11.07
C ALA A 36 -12.69 -16.89 -10.72
N ARG A 37 -13.33 -18.05 -10.94
CA ARG A 37 -14.76 -18.28 -10.63
C ARG A 37 -14.96 -19.24 -9.46
N LYS A 38 -13.88 -19.76 -8.90
CA LYS A 38 -13.84 -20.61 -7.70
C LYS A 38 -12.89 -20.00 -6.67
N VAL A 39 -13.16 -20.30 -5.40
CA VAL A 39 -12.37 -19.76 -4.29
C VAL A 39 -10.96 -20.33 -4.30
N GLU A 40 -10.80 -21.60 -4.66
CA GLU A 40 -9.52 -22.29 -4.76
C GLU A 40 -8.64 -21.67 -5.85
N ASP A 41 -9.24 -21.37 -7.00
CA ASP A 41 -8.56 -20.70 -8.12
C ASP A 41 -8.14 -19.28 -7.74
N LEU A 42 -8.99 -18.56 -6.99
CA LEU A 42 -8.66 -17.23 -6.47
C LEU A 42 -7.50 -17.29 -5.46
N HIS A 43 -7.53 -18.26 -4.53
CA HIS A 43 -6.44 -18.46 -3.57
C HIS A 43 -5.13 -18.81 -4.28
N ALA A 44 -5.17 -19.66 -5.32
CA ALA A 44 -4.01 -19.98 -6.13
C ALA A 44 -3.44 -18.75 -6.86
N ALA A 45 -4.30 -17.80 -7.26
CA ALA A 45 -3.92 -16.56 -7.93
C ALA A 45 -3.23 -15.53 -7.01
N ILE A 46 -3.36 -15.65 -5.68
CA ILE A 46 -2.73 -14.72 -4.73
C ILE A 46 -1.20 -14.75 -4.84
N ARG A 47 -0.60 -15.95 -4.87
CA ARG A 47 0.86 -16.10 -4.95
C ARG A 47 1.48 -15.44 -6.19
N PRO A 48 1.01 -15.70 -7.42
CA PRO A 48 1.54 -15.03 -8.61
C PRO A 48 1.22 -13.53 -8.63
N ALA A 49 0.08 -13.10 -8.07
CA ALA A 49 -0.24 -11.67 -7.96
C ALA A 49 0.80 -10.92 -7.09
N PHE A 50 1.21 -11.49 -5.95
CA PHE A 50 2.27 -10.91 -5.14
C PHE A 50 3.65 -10.97 -5.82
N ALA A 51 3.93 -12.03 -6.59
CA ALA A 51 5.18 -12.12 -7.36
C ALA A 51 5.30 -11.03 -8.46
N ALA A 52 4.18 -10.43 -8.88
CA ALA A 52 4.14 -9.33 -9.85
C ALA A 52 4.42 -7.95 -9.24
N PHE A 53 4.70 -7.85 -7.93
CA PHE A 53 5.16 -6.60 -7.31
C PHE A 53 6.68 -6.50 -7.43
N THR A 54 7.15 -5.59 -8.28
CA THR A 54 8.60 -5.31 -8.37
C THR A 54 8.99 -4.17 -7.45
N LEU A 55 10.23 -4.19 -6.97
CA LEU A 55 10.79 -3.12 -6.14
C LEU A 55 10.71 -1.75 -6.82
N GLN A 56 10.89 -1.72 -8.15
CA GLN A 56 10.85 -0.48 -8.92
C GLN A 56 9.45 0.12 -8.94
N GLU A 57 8.41 -0.70 -9.10
CA GLU A 57 7.03 -0.23 -9.11
C GLU A 57 6.60 0.24 -7.72
N CYS A 58 6.95 -0.50 -6.66
CA CYS A 58 6.69 -0.04 -5.29
C CYS A 58 7.34 1.32 -5.00
N ARG A 59 8.57 1.55 -5.50
CA ARG A 59 9.23 2.87 -5.41
C ARG A 59 8.51 3.95 -6.20
N ASN A 60 7.97 3.61 -7.38
CA ASN A 60 7.19 4.55 -8.18
C ASN A 60 5.89 4.93 -7.47
N ASP A 61 5.19 3.95 -6.88
CA ASP A 61 3.96 4.16 -6.10
C ASP A 61 4.23 5.03 -4.87
N LEU A 62 5.32 4.75 -4.13
CA LEU A 62 5.81 5.58 -3.01
C LEU A 62 6.05 7.03 -3.43
N LYS A 63 6.77 7.22 -4.54
CA LYS A 63 7.07 8.55 -5.08
C LYS A 63 5.80 9.27 -5.55
N ALA A 64 4.86 8.57 -6.19
CA ALA A 64 3.59 9.13 -6.65
C ALA A 64 2.72 9.57 -5.47
N ALA A 65 2.77 8.85 -4.36
CA ALA A 65 2.18 9.25 -3.09
C ALA A 65 2.97 10.36 -2.36
N GLY A 66 4.02 10.94 -2.95
CA GLY A 66 4.77 12.04 -2.34
C GLY A 66 5.74 11.62 -1.22
N TYR A 67 5.92 10.32 -0.99
CA TYR A 67 6.98 9.82 -0.13
C TYR A 67 8.31 9.94 -0.88
N GLN A 68 9.25 10.70 -0.30
CA GLN A 68 10.61 10.74 -0.80
C GLN A 68 11.34 9.45 -0.41
N ASP A 69 12.20 8.96 -1.31
CA ASP A 69 13.15 7.90 -1.03
C ASP A 69 14.17 8.44 -0.02
N ASP A 70 13.83 8.45 1.27
CA ASP A 70 14.78 8.76 2.34
C ASP A 70 15.77 7.60 2.41
N ARG A 71 16.76 7.62 1.50
CA ARG A 71 17.94 6.76 1.58
C ARG A 71 18.82 7.22 2.73
N ARG A 72 18.32 7.08 3.95
CA ARG A 72 19.15 6.81 5.13
C ARG A 72 19.41 5.32 5.21
N VAL A 73 20.08 4.80 4.19
CA VAL A 73 20.97 3.64 4.40
C VAL A 73 22.36 4.24 4.40
N SER A 74 22.72 4.84 5.54
CA SER A 74 24.10 5.11 5.88
C SER A 74 24.78 3.75 6.08
N ALA A 75 25.60 3.36 5.12
CA ALA A 75 26.65 2.37 5.28
C ALA A 75 27.99 3.09 5.14
#